data_AF-A0A957EJM1-F1
#
_entry.id   AF-A0A957EJM1-F1
#
_cell.length_a   1.000
_cell.length_b   1.000
_cell.length_c   1.000
_cell.angle_alpha   90.00
_cell.angle_beta   90.00
_cell.angle_gamma   90.00
#
_symmetry.space_group_name_H-M   'P 1'
#
loop_
_entity.id
_entity.type
_entity.pdbx_description
1 polymer ?
#
loop_
_entity_poly.entity_id
_entity_poly.type
_entity_poly.pdbx_seq_one_letter_code
_entity_poly.pdbx_strand_id
1 'polypeptide(L)'
;MSKIPEFSNWQDAWEWHAGQTANTLNAKSVNHLLRQIKARKYDPYYQIWYALRAKATLAECAPTLLDVLRRETGKENMLIRYHCAAALFHLLGHADDPIPPLRARVQWDKQGEAERQAAIDELEALIQAQLDQI
;
A
#
# COMPACT_ATOMS: atom_id res chain seq x y z
N MET A 1 7.26 -27.38 -15.35
CA MET A 1 7.81 -26.15 -14.75
C MET A 1 8.37 -25.31 -15.88
N SER A 2 7.90 -24.06 -16.04
CA SER A 2 8.48 -23.15 -17.04
C SER A 2 9.90 -22.75 -16.59
N LYS A 3 10.88 -22.78 -17.51
CA LYS A 3 12.25 -22.31 -17.22
C LYS A 3 12.21 -20.81 -16.89
N ILE A 4 12.95 -20.40 -15.86
CA ILE A 4 13.21 -18.98 -15.58
C ILE A 4 14.06 -18.43 -16.75
N PRO A 5 13.69 -17.30 -17.38
CA PRO A 5 14.50 -16.69 -18.44
C PRO A 5 15.88 -16.28 -17.93
N GLU A 6 16.88 -16.29 -18.82
CA GLU A 6 18.14 -15.59 -18.55
C GLU A 6 17.95 -14.09 -18.79
N PHE A 7 18.49 -13.26 -17.91
CA PHE A 7 18.36 -11.80 -17.98
C PHE A 7 19.72 -11.16 -18.21
N SER A 8 19.78 -10.22 -19.14
CA SER A 8 20.99 -9.45 -19.47
C SER A 8 21.26 -8.28 -18.52
N ASN A 9 20.26 -7.85 -17.75
CA ASN A 9 20.40 -6.78 -16.77
C ASN A 9 19.46 -6.98 -15.57
N TRP A 10 19.71 -6.23 -14.49
CA TRP A 10 18.95 -6.34 -13.26
C TRP A 10 17.51 -5.80 -13.38
N GLN A 11 17.27 -4.85 -14.29
CA GLN A 11 15.96 -4.23 -14.48
C GLN A 11 14.99 -5.21 -15.12
N ASP A 12 15.38 -5.88 -16.21
CA ASP A 12 14.56 -6.89 -16.88
C ASP A 12 14.24 -8.06 -15.93
N ALA A 13 15.23 -8.49 -15.14
CA ALA A 13 15.03 -9.50 -14.11
C ALA A 13 14.00 -9.02 -13.08
N TRP A 14 14.15 -7.79 -12.57
CA TRP A 14 13.24 -7.20 -11.61
C TRP A 14 11.82 -7.09 -12.16
N GLU A 15 11.64 -6.58 -13.38
CA GLU A 15 10.34 -6.41 -14.04
C GLU A 15 9.65 -7.76 -14.26
N TRP A 16 10.40 -8.76 -14.71
CA TRP A 16 9.87 -10.11 -14.88
C TRP A 16 9.39 -10.69 -13.55
N HIS A 17 10.22 -10.64 -12.51
CA HIS A 17 9.86 -11.16 -11.19
C HIS A 17 8.69 -10.38 -10.56
N ALA A 18 8.68 -9.05 -10.65
CA ALA A 18 7.57 -8.21 -10.22
C ALA A 18 6.27 -8.59 -10.94
N GLY A 19 6.34 -8.85 -12.25
CA GLY A 19 5.22 -9.33 -13.06
C GLY A 19 4.69 -10.69 -12.60
N GLN A 20 5.58 -11.65 -12.29
CA GLN A 20 5.17 -12.95 -11.74
C GLN A 20 4.51 -12.80 -10.37
N THR A 21 5.05 -11.95 -9.50
CA THR A 21 4.48 -11.64 -8.20
C THR A 21 3.11 -10.97 -8.35
N ALA A 22 2.97 -9.99 -9.24
CA ALA A 22 1.70 -9.32 -9.53
C ALA A 22 0.63 -10.33 -9.98
N ASN A 23 0.96 -11.22 -10.95
CA ASN A 23 0.05 -12.27 -11.41
C ASN A 23 -0.40 -13.18 -10.25
N THR A 24 0.55 -13.59 -9.40
CA THR A 24 0.28 -14.46 -8.26
C THR A 24 -0.65 -13.79 -7.24
N LEU A 25 -0.41 -12.52 -6.90
CA LEU A 25 -1.19 -11.77 -5.92
C LEU A 25 -2.55 -11.34 -6.48
N ASN A 26 -2.63 -11.02 -7.77
CA ASN A 26 -3.90 -10.70 -8.43
C ASN A 26 -4.86 -11.89 -8.42
N ALA A 27 -4.36 -13.12 -8.53
CA ALA A 27 -5.16 -14.34 -8.39
C ALA A 27 -5.64 -14.63 -6.96
N LYS A 28 -5.12 -13.95 -5.92
CA LYS A 28 -5.59 -14.13 -4.53
C LYS A 28 -6.79 -13.24 -4.22
N SER A 29 -7.71 -13.73 -3.38
CA SER A 29 -8.80 -12.91 -2.81
C SER A 29 -8.28 -11.75 -1.97
N VAL A 30 -9.03 -10.65 -1.85
CA VAL A 30 -8.74 -9.51 -0.96
C VAL A 30 -8.44 -9.98 0.47
N ASN A 31 -9.29 -10.83 1.06
CA ASN A 31 -9.08 -11.40 2.40
C ASN A 31 -7.73 -12.11 2.57
N HIS A 32 -7.25 -12.80 1.55
CA HIS A 32 -5.95 -13.45 1.59
C HIS A 32 -4.81 -12.42 1.62
N LEU A 33 -4.90 -11.36 0.80
CA LEU A 33 -3.92 -10.27 0.79
C LEU A 33 -3.90 -9.54 2.14
N LEU A 34 -5.06 -9.21 2.71
CA LEU A 34 -5.16 -8.57 4.02
C LEU A 34 -4.55 -9.43 5.13
N ARG A 35 -4.73 -10.76 5.10
CA ARG A 35 -4.05 -11.66 6.04
C ARG A 35 -2.54 -11.63 5.91
N GLN A 36 -2.00 -11.56 4.69
CA GLN A 36 -0.55 -11.43 4.50
C GLN A 36 -0.02 -10.11 5.05
N ILE A 37 -0.72 -9.00 4.79
CA ILE A 37 -0.36 -7.67 5.31
C ILE A 37 -0.37 -7.64 6.84
N LYS A 38 -1.41 -8.19 7.47
CA LYS A 38 -1.49 -8.30 8.94
C LYS A 38 -0.33 -9.14 9.52
N ALA A 39 0.13 -10.13 8.78
CA ALA A 39 1.28 -10.95 9.13
C ALA A 39 2.64 -10.34 8.73
N ARG A 40 2.66 -9.08 8.26
CA ARG A 40 3.85 -8.36 7.77
C ARG A 40 4.60 -9.08 6.64
N LYS A 41 3.88 -9.88 5.85
CA LYS A 41 4.42 -10.57 4.69
C LYS A 41 4.26 -9.70 3.46
N TYR A 42 5.08 -8.66 3.38
CA TYR A 42 5.14 -7.78 2.22
C TYR A 42 6.00 -8.43 1.13
N ASP A 43 5.57 -8.33 -0.13
CA ASP A 43 6.39 -8.77 -1.24
C ASP A 43 7.48 -7.72 -1.55
N PRO A 44 8.67 -8.14 -2.01
CA PRO A 44 9.80 -7.24 -2.25
C PRO A 44 9.57 -6.26 -3.42
N TYR A 45 8.53 -6.50 -4.23
CA TYR A 45 8.16 -5.70 -5.39
C TYR A 45 6.96 -4.78 -5.10
N TYR A 46 6.48 -4.77 -3.85
CA TYR A 46 5.35 -3.97 -3.37
C TYR A 46 4.04 -4.18 -4.16
N GLN A 47 3.92 -5.30 -4.87
CA GLN A 47 2.78 -5.67 -5.71
C GLN A 47 1.50 -5.94 -4.90
N ILE A 48 1.62 -6.25 -3.61
CA ILE A 48 0.47 -6.48 -2.73
C ILE A 48 -0.41 -5.23 -2.60
N TRP A 49 0.19 -4.04 -2.61
CA TRP A 49 -0.53 -2.78 -2.54
C TRP A 49 -1.27 -2.49 -3.84
N TYR A 50 -0.62 -2.69 -4.99
CA TYR A 50 -1.26 -2.57 -6.31
C TYR A 50 -2.39 -3.57 -6.50
N ALA A 51 -2.22 -4.81 -6.03
CA ALA A 51 -3.25 -5.84 -6.08
C ALA A 51 -4.47 -5.47 -5.22
N LEU A 52 -4.30 -4.79 -4.08
CA LEU A 52 -5.42 -4.24 -3.30
C LEU A 52 -6.10 -3.08 -4.03
N ARG A 53 -5.34 -2.12 -4.54
CA ARG A 53 -5.88 -0.97 -5.29
C ARG A 53 -6.83 -1.38 -6.40
N ALA A 54 -6.49 -2.44 -7.12
CA ALA A 54 -7.25 -2.86 -8.28
C ALA A 54 -8.60 -3.54 -7.96
N LYS A 55 -8.82 -4.04 -6.73
CA LYS A 55 -9.96 -4.94 -6.46
C LYS A 55 -10.56 -4.90 -5.07
N ALA A 56 -9.95 -4.23 -4.10
CA ALA A 56 -10.51 -4.06 -2.77
C ALA A 56 -11.46 -2.86 -2.74
N THR A 57 -12.38 -2.84 -1.78
CA THR A 57 -13.13 -1.64 -1.40
C THR A 57 -12.46 -0.93 -0.23
N LEU A 58 -12.73 0.37 -0.07
CA LEU A 58 -12.25 1.15 1.07
C LEU A 58 -12.65 0.50 2.40
N ALA A 59 -13.92 0.09 2.53
CA ALA A 59 -14.48 -0.53 3.73
C ALA A 59 -13.73 -1.82 4.14
N GLU A 60 -13.37 -2.66 3.17
CA GLU A 60 -12.69 -3.94 3.44
C GLU A 60 -11.26 -3.74 3.96
N CYS A 61 -10.51 -2.79 3.41
CA CYS A 61 -9.08 -2.71 3.67
C CYS A 61 -8.66 -1.57 4.61
N ALA A 62 -9.45 -0.50 4.74
CA ALA A 62 -9.04 0.69 5.49
C ALA A 62 -8.53 0.38 6.91
N PRO A 63 -9.19 -0.47 7.73
CA PRO A 63 -8.68 -0.79 9.06
C PRO A 63 -7.28 -1.43 9.03
N THR A 64 -7.01 -2.27 8.03
CA THR A 64 -5.72 -2.96 7.90
C THR A 64 -4.64 -2.01 7.39
N LEU A 65 -4.96 -1.14 6.44
CA LEU A 65 -4.01 -0.19 5.87
C LEU A 65 -3.67 0.94 6.87
N LEU A 66 -4.64 1.41 7.65
CA LEU A 66 -4.41 2.37 8.74
C LEU A 66 -3.47 1.77 9.81
N ASP A 67 -3.72 0.53 10.22
CA ASP A 67 -2.85 -0.19 11.17
C ASP A 67 -1.39 -0.31 10.66
N VAL A 68 -1.20 -0.62 9.37
CA VAL A 68 0.13 -0.59 8.73
C VAL A 68 0.75 0.80 8.84
N LEU A 69 0.03 1.85 8.47
CA LEU A 69 0.55 3.22 8.51
C LEU A 69 0.94 3.66 9.93
N ARG A 70 0.16 3.26 10.94
CA ARG A 70 0.47 3.57 12.34
C ARG A 70 1.69 2.81 12.85
N ARG A 71 1.79 1.52 12.52
CA ARG A 71 2.80 0.61 13.07
C ARG A 71 4.15 0.69 12.40
N GLU A 72 4.18 0.87 11.08
CA GLU A 72 5.41 0.82 10.30
C GLU A 72 6.10 2.19 10.33
N THR A 73 6.90 2.45 11.35
CA THR A 73 7.61 3.73 11.58
C THR A 73 9.07 3.66 11.11
N GLY A 74 9.81 4.77 11.16
CA GLY A 74 11.25 4.77 10.83
C GLY A 74 11.57 4.78 9.33
N LYS A 75 12.84 5.02 8.97
CA LYS A 75 13.27 5.18 7.56
C LYS A 75 13.24 3.87 6.78
N GLU A 76 13.49 2.76 7.45
CA GLU A 76 13.52 1.41 6.90
C GLU A 76 12.14 0.97 6.34
N ASN A 77 11.05 1.49 6.92
CA ASN A 77 9.69 1.19 6.48
C ASN A 77 9.08 2.27 5.58
N MET A 78 9.88 3.23 5.14
CA MET A 78 9.42 4.34 4.29
C MET A 78 8.70 3.85 3.03
N LEU A 79 9.25 2.84 2.33
CA LEU A 79 8.64 2.31 1.11
C LEU A 79 7.31 1.58 1.39
N ILE A 80 7.22 0.89 2.53
CA ILE A 80 5.97 0.24 2.96
C ILE A 80 4.89 1.31 3.19
N ARG A 81 5.21 2.38 3.94
CA ARG A 81 4.29 3.50 4.17
C ARG A 81 3.89 4.19 2.87
N TYR A 82 4.86 4.44 1.98
CA TYR A 82 4.64 5.06 0.69
C TYR A 82 3.59 4.30 -0.13
N HIS A 83 3.77 2.99 -0.32
CA HIS A 83 2.84 2.19 -1.11
C HIS A 83 1.51 1.93 -0.41
N CYS A 84 1.52 1.77 0.92
CA CYS A 84 0.30 1.64 1.71
C CYS A 84 -0.58 2.91 1.62
N ALA A 85 0.02 4.09 1.82
CA ALA A 85 -0.67 5.37 1.70
C ALA A 85 -1.19 5.58 0.27
N ALA A 86 -0.39 5.27 -0.76
CA ALA A 86 -0.82 5.33 -2.15
C ALA A 86 -2.08 4.47 -2.39
N ALA A 87 -2.09 3.26 -1.85
CA ALA A 87 -3.22 2.36 -2.00
C ALA A 87 -4.48 2.89 -1.31
N LEU A 88 -4.35 3.39 -0.08
CA LEU A 88 -5.48 3.90 0.69
C LEU A 88 -6.08 5.17 0.05
N PHE A 89 -5.24 6.10 -0.42
CA PHE A 89 -5.69 7.31 -1.11
C PHE A 89 -6.33 7.02 -2.47
N HIS A 90 -5.85 6.01 -3.20
CA HIS A 90 -6.50 5.57 -4.43
C HIS A 90 -7.92 5.07 -4.17
N LEU A 91 -8.12 4.31 -3.09
CA LEU A 91 -9.43 3.78 -2.70
C LEU A 91 -10.37 4.86 -2.15
N LEU A 92 -9.83 5.97 -1.67
CA LEU A 92 -10.56 7.20 -1.37
C LEU A 92 -10.91 8.02 -2.63
N GLY A 93 -10.52 7.57 -3.82
CA GLY A 93 -10.79 8.25 -5.08
C GLY A 93 -9.83 9.40 -5.41
N HIS A 94 -8.71 9.54 -4.69
CA HIS A 94 -7.69 10.54 -5.02
C HIS A 94 -6.75 10.04 -6.13
N ALA A 95 -6.34 10.96 -7.00
CA ALA A 95 -5.31 10.70 -7.99
C ALA A 95 -3.94 10.47 -7.33
N ASP A 96 -3.04 9.77 -8.03
CA ASP A 96 -1.66 9.60 -7.59
C ASP A 96 -0.82 10.88 -7.76
N ASP A 97 -1.19 11.71 -8.72
CA ASP A 97 -0.54 12.99 -9.02
C ASP A 97 -1.60 14.04 -9.43
N PRO A 98 -1.60 15.26 -8.87
CA PRO A 98 -0.74 15.72 -7.77
C PRO A 98 -1.00 14.96 -6.46
N ILE A 99 0.07 14.68 -5.71
CA ILE A 99 -0.02 14.03 -4.40
C ILE A 99 -0.82 14.94 -3.44
N PRO A 100 -1.94 14.47 -2.85
CA PRO A 100 -2.67 15.25 -1.85
C PRO A 100 -1.77 15.63 -0.66
N PRO A 101 -1.88 16.86 -0.12
CA PRO A 101 -1.05 17.29 1.02
C PRO A 101 -1.13 16.34 2.22
N LEU A 102 -2.33 15.82 2.51
CA LEU A 102 -2.54 14.84 3.58
C LEU A 102 -1.78 13.53 3.30
N ARG A 103 -1.82 13.02 2.07
CA ARG A 103 -1.06 11.83 1.67
C ARG A 103 0.43 12.02 1.91
N ALA A 104 0.97 13.19 1.54
CA ALA A 104 2.39 13.50 1.74
C ALA A 104 2.77 13.46 3.24
N ARG A 105 1.92 14.02 4.11
CA ARG A 105 2.14 14.00 5.57
C ARG A 105 1.99 12.61 6.16
N VAL A 106 1.14 11.75 5.62
CA VAL A 106 0.94 10.37 6.10
C VAL A 106 2.09 9.45 5.71
N GLN A 107 2.59 9.58 4.48
CA GLN A 107 3.61 8.68 3.96
C GLN A 107 5.04 9.08 4.36
N TRP A 108 5.28 10.37 4.58
CA TRP A 108 6.59 10.91 4.95
C TRP A 108 6.59 11.44 6.39
N ASP A 109 7.66 11.18 7.12
CA ASP A 109 7.95 11.71 8.45
C ASP A 109 8.81 12.99 8.39
N LYS A 110 8.63 13.84 7.38
CA LYS A 110 9.47 15.05 7.17
C LYS A 110 9.43 16.01 8.35
N GLN A 111 8.29 16.10 9.02
CA GLN A 111 8.08 16.92 10.23
C GLN A 111 8.20 16.09 11.52
N GLY A 112 8.66 14.84 11.42
CA GLY A 112 8.76 13.90 12.54
C GLY A 112 7.58 12.92 12.61
N GLU A 113 7.78 11.85 13.39
CA GLU A 113 6.81 10.76 13.52
C GLU A 113 5.51 11.19 14.22
N ALA A 114 5.58 12.09 15.20
CA ALA A 114 4.38 12.59 15.90
C ALA A 114 3.42 13.32 14.95
N GLU A 115 3.94 14.19 14.09
CA GLU A 115 3.17 14.90 13.07
C GLU A 115 2.58 13.94 12.03
N ARG A 116 3.32 12.87 11.69
CA ARG A 116 2.83 11.81 10.80
C ARG A 116 1.66 11.05 11.43
N GLN A 117 1.73 10.73 12.72
CA GLN A 117 0.63 10.06 13.43
C GLN A 117 -0.61 10.94 13.50
N ALA A 118 -0.46 12.24 13.77
CA ALA A 118 -1.57 13.19 13.71
C ALA A 118 -2.20 13.27 12.31
N ALA A 119 -1.39 13.22 11.25
CA ALA A 119 -1.90 13.14 9.87
C ALA A 119 -2.64 11.81 9.59
N ILE A 120 -2.27 10.72 10.25
CA ILE A 120 -3.01 9.45 10.16
C ILE A 120 -4.36 9.55 10.88
N ASP A 121 -4.44 10.27 12.00
CA ASP A 121 -5.71 10.55 12.68
C ASP A 121 -6.66 11.37 11.79
N GLU A 122 -6.14 12.39 11.11
CA GLU A 122 -6.88 13.17 10.10
C GLU A 122 -7.38 12.28 8.96
N LEU A 123 -6.55 11.35 8.47
CA LEU A 123 -6.92 10.41 7.42
C LEU A 123 -8.01 9.42 7.88
N GLU A 124 -7.90 8.90 9.10
CA GLU A 124 -8.90 8.00 9.67
C GLU A 124 -10.27 8.68 9.79
N ALA A 125 -10.30 9.94 10.25
CA ALA A 125 -11.52 10.73 10.29
C ALA A 125 -12.15 10.95 8.90
N LEU A 126 -11.32 11.24 7.89
CA LEU A 126 -11.76 11.38 6.49
C LEU A 126 -12.36 10.07 5.95
N ILE A 127 -11.70 8.93 6.22
CA ILE A 127 -12.21 7.61 5.83
C ILE A 127 -13.55 7.34 6.49
N GLN A 128 -13.69 7.60 7.79
CA GLN A 128 -14.95 7.36 8.50
C GLN A 128 -16.09 8.20 7.89
N ALA A 129 -15.83 9.48 7.64
CA ALA A 129 -16.81 10.36 7.01
C ALA A 129 -17.24 9.89 5.60
N GLN A 130 -16.32 9.29 4.83
CA GLN A 130 -16.63 8.70 3.53
C GLN A 130 -17.45 7.41 3.65
N LEU A 131 -17.15 6.57 4.65
CA LEU A 131 -17.87 5.32 4.88
C LEU A 131 -19.30 5.57 5.40
N ASP A 132 -19.52 6.63 6.16
CA ASP A 132 -20.85 7.01 6.65
C ASP A 132 -21.80 7.51 5.55
N GLN A 133 -21.28 7.77 4.34
CA GLN A 133 -22.05 8.24 3.19
C GLN A 133 -22.47 7.12 2.21
N ILE A 134 -22.05 5.88 2.45
CA ILE A 134 -22.29 4.70 1.60
C ILE A 134 -23.32 3.78 2.25
#